data_AF-A0A7R9QAI7-F1
#
_entry.id   AF-A0A7R9QAI7-F1
#
_cell.length_a   1.000
_cell.length_b   1.000
_cell.length_c   1.000
_cell.angle_alpha   90.00
_cell.angle_beta   90.00
_cell.angle_gamma   90.00
#
_symmetry.space_group_name_H-M   'P 1'
#
loop_
_entity.id
_entity.type
_entity.pdbx_description
1 polymer ?
#
loop_
_entity_poly.entity_id
_entity_poly.type
_entity_poly.pdbx_seq_one_letter_code
_entity_poly.pdbx_strand_id
1 'polypeptide(L)' 'MTCVHLNERKFKCNEENCGKKFKRKYNLIQHKLLHSGEKQFVCHLNDCNKSFAQIWTLKYHKRRYHQLN' A
#
# COMPACT_ATOMS: atom_id res chain seq x y z
N MET A 1 -23.44 27.99 4.05
CA MET A 1 -23.20 26.59 3.66
C MET A 1 -21.81 26.47 3.07
N THR A 2 -20.77 26.37 3.89
CA THR A 2 -19.43 26.01 3.40
C THR A 2 -19.42 24.50 3.19
N CYS A 3 -19.59 24.07 1.94
CA CYS A 3 -19.44 22.67 1.58
C CYS A 3 -17.97 22.29 1.80
N VAL A 4 -17.67 21.68 2.95
CA VAL A 4 -16.33 21.23 3.28
C VAL A 4 -16.01 20.03 2.39
N HIS A 5 -15.42 20.30 1.23
CA HIS A 5 -14.68 19.29 0.51
C HIS A 5 -13.44 18.93 1.34
N LEU A 6 -13.62 18.11 2.37
CA LEU A 6 -12.59 17.56 3.26
C LEU A 6 -11.74 16.50 2.53
N ASN A 7 -11.37 16.81 1.29
CA ASN A 7 -10.43 16.07 0.48
C ASN A 7 -8.99 16.53 0.79
N GLU A 8 -8.77 16.99 2.03
CA GLU A 8 -7.47 17.39 2.53
C GLU A 8 -6.53 16.19 2.53
N ARG A 9 -5.66 16.13 1.53
CA ARG A 9 -4.57 15.17 1.45
C ARG A 9 -3.42 15.68 2.31
N LYS A 10 -3.53 15.47 3.63
CA LYS A 10 -2.59 15.98 4.64
C LYS A 10 -1.21 15.32 4.59
N PHE A 11 -1.10 14.10 4.07
CA PHE A 11 0.13 13.31 4.12
C PHE A 11 0.89 13.40 2.79
N LYS A 12 1.98 14.18 2.75
CA LYS A 12 2.81 14.37 1.55
C LYS A 12 4.01 13.41 1.51
N CYS A 13 4.34 12.89 0.33
CA CYS A 13 5.60 12.25 0.04
C CYS A 13 6.68 13.31 -0.17
N ASN A 14 7.73 13.23 0.65
CA ASN A 14 8.84 14.19 0.65
C ASN A 14 10.04 13.68 -0.13
N GLU A 15 9.87 12.64 -0.93
CA GLU A 15 10.93 12.15 -1.80
C GLU A 15 11.11 13.06 -3.01
N GLU A 16 12.37 13.21 -3.43
CA GLU A 16 12.78 13.97 -4.60
C GLU A 16 11.94 13.55 -5.82
N ASN A 17 11.41 14.53 -6.56
CA ASN A 17 10.57 14.33 -7.75
C ASN A 17 9.22 13.60 -7.56
N CYS A 18 8.76 13.30 -6.33
CA CYS A 18 7.47 12.64 -6.12
C CYS A 18 6.30 13.59 -5.81
N GLY A 19 6.41 14.37 -4.73
CA GLY A 19 5.43 15.39 -4.31
C GLY A 19 3.99 14.91 -4.02
N LYS A 20 3.68 13.61 -4.17
CA LYS A 20 2.32 13.05 -4.04
C LYS A 20 1.75 13.24 -2.65
N LYS A 21 0.44 13.49 -2.57
CA LYS A 21 -0.28 13.66 -1.30
C LYS A 21 -1.35 12.58 -1.12
N PHE A 22 -1.56 12.15 0.12
CA PHE A 22 -2.48 11.10 0.51
C PHE A 22 -3.39 11.58 1.63
N LYS A 23 -4.61 11.03 1.65
CA LYS A 23 -5.62 11.30 2.70
C LYS A 23 -5.31 10.59 4.01
N ARG A 24 -4.58 9.46 3.97
CA ARG A 24 -4.30 8.61 5.13
C ARG A 24 -2.80 8.28 5.21
N LYS A 25 -2.28 8.21 6.43
CA LYS A 25 -0.85 7.92 6.71
C LYS A 25 -0.41 6.57 6.13
N TYR A 26 -1.24 5.53 6.26
CA TYR A 26 -0.89 4.20 5.73
C TYR A 26 -0.73 4.19 4.20
N ASN A 27 -1.49 5.01 3.47
CA ASN A 27 -1.33 5.14 2.01
C ASN A 27 0.02 5.78 1.67
N LEU A 28 0.46 6.78 2.44
CA LEU A 28 1.77 7.39 2.27
C LEU A 28 2.89 6.39 2.55
N ILE A 29 2.77 5.60 3.62
CA ILE A 29 3.77 4.57 3.97
C ILE A 29 3.88 3.53 2.85
N GLN A 30 2.75 2.96 2.40
CA GLN A 30 2.74 2.00 1.28
C GLN A 30 3.30 2.60 -0.01
N HIS A 31 3.06 3.88 -0.24
CA HIS A 31 3.60 4.57 -1.40
C HIS A 31 5.12 4.72 -1.34
N LYS A 32 5.71 5.03 -0.17
CA LYS A 32 7.16 5.09 0.02
C LYS A 32 7.85 3.75 -0.29
N LEU A 33 7.18 2.64 -0.01
CA LEU A 33 7.71 1.32 -0.36
C LEU A 33 7.98 1.17 -1.87
N LEU A 34 7.18 1.83 -2.71
CA LEU A 34 7.38 1.82 -4.16
C LEU A 34 8.67 2.51 -4.58
N HIS A 35 9.12 3.51 -3.84
CA HIS A 35 10.38 4.19 -4.12
C HIS A 35 11.59 3.37 -3.69
N SER A 36 11.52 2.76 -2.51
CA SER A 36 12.57 1.85 -2.01
C SER A 36 12.65 0.52 -2.77
N GLY A 37 11.61 0.17 -3.54
CA GLY A 37 11.48 -1.17 -4.14
C GLY A 37 11.23 -2.28 -3.11
N GLU A 38 11.12 -1.95 -1.82
CA GLU A 38 10.86 -2.93 -0.77
C GLU A 38 9.47 -3.56 -0.92
N LYS A 39 9.44 -4.89 -0.95
CA LYS A 39 8.21 -5.67 -0.94
C LYS A 39 8.04 -6.30 0.44
N GLN A 40 7.46 -5.53 1.35
CA GLN A 40 7.35 -5.90 2.77
C GLN A 40 6.28 -6.97 3.04
N PHE A 41 5.35 -7.19 2.12
CA PHE A 41 4.24 -8.13 2.34
C PHE A 41 4.52 -9.45 1.64
N VAL A 42 5.03 -10.43 2.39
CA VAL A 42 5.39 -11.75 1.84
C VAL A 42 4.27 -12.75 2.11
N CYS A 43 3.92 -13.54 1.10
CA CYS A 43 3.13 -14.75 1.28
C CYS A 43 4.05 -15.82 1.83
N HIS A 44 3.61 -16.56 2.84
CA HIS A 44 4.33 -17.68 3.46
C HIS A 44 3.49 -18.95 3.49
N LEU A 45 2.47 -19.05 2.62
CA LEU A 45 1.55 -20.19 2.57
C LEU A 45 2.05 -21.21 1.55
N ASN A 46 2.02 -22.51 1.89
CA ASN A 46 2.37 -23.62 0.99
C ASN A 46 3.69 -23.39 0.26
N ASP A 47 4.76 -23.02 0.99
CA ASP A 47 6.08 -22.70 0.44
C ASP A 47 6.12 -21.56 -0.61
N CYS A 48 5.02 -20.83 -0.76
CA CYS A 48 5.00 -19.59 -1.51
C CYS A 48 5.86 -18.57 -0.75
N ASN A 49 6.78 -17.90 -1.45
CA ASN A 49 7.61 -16.80 -0.94
C ASN A 49 7.44 -15.54 -1.81
N LYS A 50 6.25 -15.35 -2.41
CA LYS A 50 5.97 -14.17 -3.24
C LYS A 50 5.82 -12.94 -2.36
N SER A 51 6.56 -11.89 -2.71
CA SER A 51 6.53 -10.60 -2.02
C SER A 51 5.70 -9.57 -2.80
N PHE A 52 5.00 -8.71 -2.06
CA PHE A 52 4.10 -7.68 -2.57
C PHE A 52 4.40 -6.34 -1.91
N ALA A 53 4.20 -5.26 -2.65
CA ALA A 53 4.35 -3.89 -2.13
C ALA A 53 3.13 -3.42 -1.33
N GLN A 54 1.97 -4.08 -1.48
CA GLN A 54 0.70 -3.63 -0.88
C GLN A 54 -0.07 -4.79 -0.24
N ILE A 55 -0.69 -4.50 0.92
CA ILE A 55 -1.41 -5.50 1.74
C ILE A 55 -2.60 -6.10 0.99
N TRP A 56 -3.37 -5.27 0.28
CA TRP A 56 -4.56 -5.76 -0.43
C TRP A 56 -4.17 -6.71 -1.57
N THR A 57 -3.01 -6.51 -2.20
CA THR A 57 -2.48 -7.40 -3.23
C THR A 57 -2.10 -8.75 -2.64
N LEU A 58 -1.43 -8.77 -1.48
CA LEU A 58 -1.16 -10.01 -0.74
C LEU A 58 -2.47 -10.72 -0.34
N LYS A 59 -3.46 -9.98 0.18
CA LYS A 59 -4.76 -10.56 0.57
C LYS A 59 -5.49 -11.17 -0.63
N TYR A 60 -5.51 -10.47 -1.77
CA TYR A 60 -6.08 -10.99 -3.01
C TYR A 60 -5.34 -12.23 -3.49
N HIS A 61 -4.01 -12.20 -3.45
CA HIS A 61 -3.18 -13.36 -3.79
C HIS A 61 -3.49 -14.56 -2.90
N LYS A 62 -3.52 -14.39 -1.57
CA LYS A 62 -3.90 -15.45 -0.63
C LYS A 62 -5.28 -16.01 -0.94
N ARG A 63 -6.29 -15.14 -1.11
CA ARG A 63 -7.66 -15.58 -1.42
C ARG A 63 -7.76 -16.37 -2.73
N ARG A 64 -7.04 -15.95 -3.77
CA ARG A 64 -7.12 -16.56 -5.10
C ARG A 64 -6.28 -17.83 -5.25
N TYR A 65 -5.11 -17.87 -4.63
CA TYR A 65 -4.12 -18.93 -4.85
C TYR A 65 -3.90 -19.85 -3.65
N HIS A 66 -4.30 -19.42 -2.45
CA HIS A 66 -4.16 -20.17 -1.20
C HIS A 66 -5.50 -20.21 -0.48
N GLN A 67 -6.53 -20.73 -1.17
CA GLN A 67 -7.86 -20.91 -0.58
C GLN A 67 -7.72 -21.55 0.81
N LEU A 68 -8.23 -20.85 1.83
CA LEU A 68 -8.41 -21.44 3.14
C LEU A 68 -9.44 -22.56 2.95
N ASN A 69 -8.99 -23.82 2.98
CA ASN A 69 -9.87 -24.87 3.48
C ASN A 69 -10.12 -24.63 4.97
#